data_AF-C5A700-F1
#
_entry.id   AF-C5A700-F1
#
_cell.length_a   1.000
_cell.length_b   1.000
_cell.length_c   1.000
_cell.angle_alpha   90.00
_cell.angle_beta   90.00
_cell.angle_gamma   90.00
#
_symmetry.space_group_name_H-M   'P 1'
#
loop_
_entity.id
_entity.type
_entity.pdbx_description
1 polymer ?
#
loop_
_entity_poly.entity_id
_entity_poly.type
_entity_poly.pdbx_seq_one_letter_code
_entity_poly.pdbx_strand_id
1 'polypeptide(L)' 'MVRLSLLPLSGMFIFGGKKKKKSWAEVFQELAKKYDLPVEIIEALDDAHVSHNGYIEFIKRMDPEGKIERVKKY' A
#
# COMPACT_ATOMS: atom_id res chain seq x y z
N MET A 1 48.38 6.22 0.27
CA MET A 1 47.16 6.95 -0.12
C MET A 1 46.33 6.03 -1.02
N VAL A 2 45.34 5.33 -0.46
CA VAL A 2 44.56 4.32 -1.18
C VAL A 2 43.46 5.03 -1.97
N ARG A 3 43.52 4.96 -3.30
CA ARG A 3 42.42 5.38 -4.18
C ARG A 3 41.28 4.36 -4.04
N LEU A 4 40.36 4.58 -3.11
CA LEU A 4 39.08 3.87 -3.12
C LEU A 4 38.37 4.22 -4.43
N SER A 5 38.36 3.28 -5.37
CA SER A 5 37.58 3.43 -6.59
C SER A 5 36.10 3.52 -6.21
N LEU A 6 35.37 4.46 -6.81
CA LEU A 6 33.91 4.63 -6.67
C LEU A 6 33.11 3.57 -7.48
N LEU A 7 33.82 2.63 -8.11
CA LEU A 7 33.27 1.55 -8.95
C LEU A 7 32.38 0.54 -8.20
N PRO A 8 32.67 0.10 -6.95
CA PRO A 8 31.79 -0.84 -6.26
C PRO A 8 30.47 -0.18 -5.82
N LEU A 9 30.46 1.14 -5.61
CA LEU A 9 29.23 1.89 -5.32
C LEU A 9 28.32 1.99 -6.54
N SER A 10 28.89 2.26 -7.72
CA SER A 10 28.11 2.32 -8.97
C SER A 10 27.55 0.95 -9.39
N GLY A 11 28.27 -0.15 -9.09
CA GLY A 11 27.75 -1.51 -9.22
C GLY A 11 26.53 -1.79 -8.33
N MET A 12 26.51 -1.29 -7.09
CA MET A 12 25.35 -1.41 -6.18
C MET A 12 24.12 -0.62 -6.65
N PHE A 13 24.26 0.42 -7.47
CA PHE A 13 23.12 1.14 -8.05
C PHE A 13 22.58 0.48 -9.33
N ILE A 14 23.45 -0.18 -10.12
CA ILE A 14 23.05 -0.89 -11.34
C ILE A 14 22.44 -2.27 -11.01
N PHE A 15 23.01 -2.96 -10.01
CA PHE A 15 22.52 -4.25 -9.49
C PHE A 15 21.72 -4.12 -8.18
N GLY A 16 21.45 -2.90 -7.73
CA GLY A 16 20.56 -2.58 -6.61
C GLY A 16 19.14 -2.89 -7.01
N GLY A 17 18.84 -4.19 -7.07
CA GLY A 17 17.67 -4.77 -7.68
C GLY A 17 16.43 -3.99 -7.29
N LYS A 18 15.70 -3.51 -8.30
CA LYS A 18 14.33 -3.06 -8.12
C LYS A 18 13.63 -4.16 -7.34
N LYS A 19 13.34 -3.92 -6.05
CA LYS A 19 12.58 -4.86 -5.23
C LYS A 19 11.32 -5.17 -6.02
N LYS A 20 11.17 -6.42 -6.45
CA LYS A 20 9.98 -6.84 -7.19
C LYS A 20 8.78 -6.45 -6.34
N LYS A 21 7.88 -5.65 -6.90
CA LYS A 21 6.62 -5.35 -6.23
C LYS A 21 5.89 -6.69 -6.07
N LYS A 22 5.59 -7.03 -4.82
CA LYS A 22 4.77 -8.22 -4.53
C LYS A 22 3.39 -8.01 -5.15
N SER A 23 2.78 -9.11 -5.60
CA SER A 23 1.39 -9.07 -6.03
C SER A 23 0.46 -8.86 -4.83
N TRP A 24 -0.74 -8.35 -5.06
CA TRP A 24 -1.74 -8.20 -3.99
C TRP A 24 -2.10 -9.55 -3.35
N ALA A 25 -2.15 -10.63 -4.12
CA ALA A 25 -2.37 -11.98 -3.61
C ALA A 25 -1.25 -12.43 -2.64
N GLU A 26 0.02 -12.13 -2.95
CA GLU A 26 1.13 -12.41 -2.04
C GLU A 26 1.02 -11.58 -0.75
N VAL A 27 0.60 -10.32 -0.86
CA VAL A 27 0.37 -9.45 0.30
C VAL A 27 -0.75 -9.99 1.18
N PHE A 28 -1.88 -10.42 0.60
CA PHE A 28 -2.98 -11.01 1.35
C PHE A 28 -2.60 -12.33 2.03
N GLN A 29 -1.81 -13.19 1.38
CA GLN A 29 -1.30 -14.40 2.03
C GLN A 29 -0.32 -14.10 3.17
N GLU A 30 0.53 -13.07 3.04
CA GLU A 30 1.42 -12.65 4.13
C GLU A 30 0.64 -12.08 5.31
N LEU A 31 -0.41 -11.30 5.06
CA LEU A 31 -1.29 -10.75 6.09
C LEU A 31 -2.09 -11.87 6.77
N ALA A 32 -2.66 -12.79 6.01
CA ALA A 32 -3.37 -13.98 6.52
C ALA A 32 -2.48 -14.76 7.50
N LYS A 33 -1.24 -15.07 7.11
CA LYS A 33 -0.27 -15.74 7.98
C LYS A 33 0.13 -14.92 9.21
N LYS A 34 0.29 -13.60 9.05
CA LYS A 34 0.71 -12.71 10.14
C LYS A 34 -0.36 -12.58 11.22
N TYR A 35 -1.63 -12.56 10.82
CA TYR A 35 -2.77 -12.38 11.70
C TYR A 35 -3.48 -13.69 12.06
N ASP A 36 -3.02 -14.82 11.52
CA ASP A 36 -3.64 -16.14 11.67
C ASP A 36 -5.12 -16.15 11.27
N LEU A 37 -5.41 -15.52 10.13
CA LEU A 37 -6.76 -15.39 9.58
C LEU A 37 -6.83 -16.04 8.19
N PRO A 38 -8.00 -16.58 7.80
CA PRO A 38 -8.25 -16.97 6.41
C PRO A 38 -8.03 -15.80 5.44
N VAL A 39 -7.52 -16.10 4.25
CA VAL A 39 -7.23 -15.08 3.22
C VAL A 39 -8.50 -14.34 2.82
N GLU A 40 -9.64 -15.05 2.79
CA GLU A 40 -10.95 -14.52 2.45
C GLU A 40 -11.41 -13.42 3.42
N ILE A 41 -11.00 -13.50 4.70
CA ILE A 41 -11.30 -12.46 5.68
C ILE A 41 -10.47 -11.20 5.40
N ILE A 42 -9.20 -11.36 5.02
CA ILE A 42 -8.33 -10.24 4.67
C ILE A 42 -8.81 -9.56 3.38
N GLU A 43 -9.22 -10.34 2.38
CA GLU A 43 -9.82 -9.83 1.15
C GLU A 43 -11.13 -9.08 1.43
N ALA A 44 -12.02 -9.65 2.24
CA ALA A 44 -13.27 -8.98 2.62
C ALA A 44 -13.04 -7.68 3.41
N LEU A 45 -11.99 -7.62 4.25
CA LEU A 45 -11.60 -6.41 4.96
C LEU A 45 -11.06 -5.33 4.01
N ASP A 46 -10.27 -5.71 3.00
CA ASP A 46 -9.79 -4.79 1.97
C ASP A 46 -10.96 -4.26 1.11
N ASP A 47 -11.85 -5.14 0.66
CA ASP A 47 -13.06 -4.78 -0.08
C ASP A 47 -13.98 -3.87 0.73
N ALA A 48 -14.18 -4.15 2.01
CA ALA A 48 -14.95 -3.29 2.91
C ALA A 48 -14.27 -1.93 3.10
N HIS A 49 -12.94 -1.89 3.22
CA HIS A 49 -12.16 -0.66 3.35
C HIS A 49 -12.25 0.20 2.07
N VAL A 50 -12.12 -0.43 0.90
CA VAL A 50 -12.29 0.22 -0.40
C VAL A 50 -13.72 0.72 -0.59
N SER A 51 -14.72 -0.08 -0.21
CA SER A 51 -16.13 0.31 -0.28
C SER A 51 -16.43 1.51 0.63
N HIS A 52 -15.90 1.51 1.85
CA HIS A 52 -16.04 2.64 2.79
C HIS A 52 -15.33 3.90 2.28
N ASN A 53 -14.11 3.78 1.74
CA ASN A 53 -13.39 4.90 1.15
C ASN A 53 -14.10 5.43 -0.10
N GLY A 54 -14.64 4.55 -0.94
CA GLY A 54 -15.44 4.91 -2.10
C GLY A 54 -16.71 5.66 -1.71
N TYR A 55 -17.38 5.23 -0.65
CA TYR A 55 -18.54 5.93 -0.08
C TYR A 55 -18.17 7.31 0.47
N ILE A 56 -17.04 7.43 1.19
CA ILE A 56 -16.55 8.72 1.67
C ILE A 56 -16.24 9.67 0.52
N GLU A 57 -15.56 9.20 -0.53
CA GLU A 57 -15.27 10.01 -1.72
C GLU A 57 -16.54 10.39 -2.50
N PHE A 58 -17.55 9.51 -2.53
CA PHE A 58 -18.86 9.85 -3.08
C PHE A 58 -19.53 10.98 -2.31
N ILE A 59 -19.61 10.89 -0.98
CA ILE A 59 -20.18 11.97 -0.15
C ILE A 59 -19.39 13.27 -0.33
N LYS A 60 -18.06 13.20 -0.34
CA LYS A 60 -17.21 14.37 -0.54
C LYS A 60 -17.48 15.08 -1.87
N ARG A 61 -17.76 14.35 -2.94
CA ARG A 61 -18.14 14.95 -4.24
C ARG A 61 -19.52 15.61 -4.21
N MET A 62 -20.40 15.16 -3.32
CA MET A 62 -21.74 15.72 -3.13
C MET A 62 -21.74 16.90 -2.14
N ASP A 63 -20.68 17.07 -1.33
CA ASP A 63 -20.50 18.22 -0.45
C ASP A 63 -20.13 19.48 -1.29
N PRO A 64 -20.86 20.60 -1.16
CA PRO A 64 -20.65 21.80 -1.98
C PRO A 64 -19.25 22.41 -1.86
N GLU A 65 -18.56 22.16 -0.76
CA GLU A 65 -17.22 22.69 -0.47
C GLU A 65 -16.12 21.61 -0.51
N GLY A 66 -16.47 20.34 -0.76
CA GLY A 66 -15.53 19.21 -0.88
C GLY A 66 -14.74 18.87 0.39
N LYS A 67 -15.23 19.21 1.59
CA LYS A 67 -14.45 19.10 2.84
C LYS A 67 -14.59 17.73 3.52
N ILE A 68 -13.52 16.93 3.50
CA ILE A 68 -13.43 15.59 4.14
C ILE A 68 -13.72 15.60 5.66
N GLU A 69 -13.38 16.69 6.35
CA GLU A 69 -13.52 16.81 7.81
C GLU A 69 -14.98 16.73 8.29
N ARG A 70 -15.94 17.12 7.44
CA ARG A 70 -17.38 17.00 7.73
C ARG A 70 -17.90 15.59 7.49
N VAL A 71 -17.32 14.87 6.53
CA VAL A 71 -17.72 13.52 6.15
C VAL A 71 -17.19 12.48 7.16
N LYS A 72 -15.96 12.65 7.66
CA LYS A 72 -15.36 11.75 8.67
C LYS A 72 -15.96 11.82 10.07
N LYS A 73 -16.91 12.73 10.31
CA LYS A 73 -17.52 12.95 11.63
C LYS A 73 -18.73 12.04 11.91
N TYR A 74 -19.12 11.22 10.95
CA TYR A 74 -20.18 10.22 11.01
C TYR A 74 -19.61 8.83 10.71
#